data_AF-A0A081C0L4-F1
#
_entry.id   AF-A0A081C0L4-F1
#
_cell.length_a   1.000
_cell.length_b   1.000
_cell.length_c   1.000
_cell.angle_alpha   90.00
_cell.angle_beta   90.00
_cell.angle_gamma   90.00
#
_symmetry.space_group_name_H-M   'P 1'
#
loop_
_entity.id
_entity.type
_entity.pdbx_description
1 polymer ?
#
loop_
_entity_poly.entity_id
_entity_poly.type
_entity_poly.pdbx_seq_one_letter_code
_entity_poly.pdbx_strand_id
1 'polypeptide(L)' 'MAYDKQALIMYRIQRAKETATEAREAFERSHLQLAENPIYYGMFYIVQALALKQNFTTSRHTQLLGWLNKNFR' A
#
# COMPACT_ATOMS: atom_id res chain seq x y z
N MET A 1 23.66 5.49 2.87
CA MET A 1 23.13 4.75 1.70
C MET A 1 21.82 5.40 1.29
N ALA A 2 21.82 6.16 0.20
CA ALA A 2 20.56 6.60 -0.39
C ALA A 2 19.93 5.36 -1.03
N TYR A 3 18.90 4.80 -0.39
CA TYR A 3 18.10 3.76 -1.03
C TYR A 3 17.62 4.31 -2.37
N ASP A 4 17.81 3.54 -3.44
CA ASP A 4 17.28 3.90 -4.75
C ASP A 4 15.76 4.07 -4.61
N LYS A 5 15.30 5.31 -4.78
CA LYS A 5 13.88 5.68 -4.69
C LYS A 5 13.04 4.77 -5.60
N GLN A 6 13.56 4.45 -6.78
CA GLN A 6 12.87 3.58 -7.73
C GLN A 6 12.77 2.16 -7.18
N ALA A 7 13.85 1.61 -6.61
CA ALA A 7 13.82 0.31 -5.95
C ALA A 7 12.80 0.26 -4.80
N LEU A 8 12.70 1.32 -3.99
CA LEU A 8 11.73 1.38 -2.90
C LEU A 8 10.28 1.48 -3.41
N ILE A 9 10.04 2.22 -4.50
CA ILE A 9 8.72 2.25 -5.16
C ILE A 9 8.35 0.85 -5.67
N MET A 10 9.26 0.18 -6.38
CA MET A 10 9.03 -1.17 -6.90
C MET A 10 8.78 -2.18 -5.79
N TYR A 11 9.56 -2.11 -4.71
CA TYR A 11 9.33 -2.94 -3.52
C TYR A 11 7.93 -2.74 -2.94
N ARG A 12 7.46 -1.50 -2.79
CA ARG A 12 6.10 -1.22 -2.27
C ARG A 12 5.00 -1.72 -3.20
N ILE A 13 5.18 -1.59 -4.51
CA ILE A 13 4.25 -2.16 -5.50
C ILE A 13 4.22 -3.69 -5.38
N GLN A 14 5.38 -4.32 -5.25
CA GLN A 14 5.48 -5.77 -5.10
C GLN A 14 4.76 -6.24 -3.83
N ARG A 15 4.99 -5.57 -2.69
CA ARG A 15 4.27 -5.85 -1.44
C ARG A 15 2.76 -5.69 -1.60
N ALA A 16 2.30 -4.64 -2.28
CA ALA A 16 0.87 -4.45 -2.54
C ALA A 16 0.26 -5.63 -3.34
N LYS A 17 0.98 -6.17 -4.32
CA LYS A 17 0.54 -7.33 -5.12
C LYS A 17 0.50 -8.63 -4.32
N GLU A 18 1.52 -8.89 -3.50
CA GLU A 18 1.58 -10.05 -2.60
C GLU A 18 0.40 -10.02 -1.63
N THR A 19 0.20 -8.88 -0.96
CA THR A 19 -0.89 -8.72 -0.01
C THR A 19 -2.28 -8.78 -0.69
N ALA A 20 -2.41 -8.32 -1.94
CA ALA A 20 -3.65 -8.51 -2.71
C ALA A 20 -3.91 -9.99 -3.05
N THR A 21 -2.86 -10.78 -3.26
CA THR A 21 -2.98 -12.24 -3.46
C THR A 21 -3.46 -12.90 -2.17
N GLU A 22 -2.89 -12.55 -1.02
CA GLU A 22 -3.31 -13.03 0.30
C GLU A 22 -4.79 -12.68 0.58
N ALA A 23 -5.20 -11.43 0.28
CA ALA A 23 -6.59 -11.00 0.38
C ALA A 23 -7.53 -11.89 -0.45
N ARG A 24 -7.15 -12.15 -1.70
CA ARG A 24 -7.93 -12.98 -2.62
C ARG A 24 -8.06 -14.41 -2.11
N GLU A 25 -6.97 -15.02 -1.67
CA GLU A 25 -6.99 -16.40 -1.13
C GLU A 25 -7.86 -16.52 0.12
N ALA A 26 -7.80 -15.53 1.02
CA ALA A 26 -8.67 -15.48 2.20
C ALA A 26 -10.14 -15.32 1.81
N PHE A 27 -10.42 -14.46 0.82
CA PHE A 27 -11.77 -14.23 0.30
C PHE A 27 -12.35 -15.48 -0.37
N GLU A 28 -11.58 -16.14 -1.23
CA GLU A 28 -11.98 -17.38 -1.93
C GLU A 28 -12.29 -18.52 -0.95
N ARG A 29 -11.63 -18.53 0.23
CA ARG A 29 -11.90 -19.49 1.31
C ARG A 29 -13.02 -19.06 2.26
N SER A 30 -13.75 -17.99 1.94
CA SER A 30 -14.80 -17.38 2.79
C SER A 30 -14.31 -16.91 4.17
N HIS A 31 -13.00 -16.70 4.33
CA HIS A 31 -12.41 -16.15 5.56
C HIS A 31 -12.38 -14.62 5.49
N LEU A 32 -13.56 -13.99 5.45
CA LEU A 32 -13.69 -12.55 5.19
C LEU A 32 -12.93 -11.68 6.20
N GLN A 33 -12.96 -12.05 7.48
CA GLN A 33 -12.22 -11.36 8.54
C GLN A 33 -10.69 -11.43 8.32
N LEU A 34 -10.19 -12.51 7.71
CA LEU A 34 -8.78 -12.64 7.35
C LEU A 34 -8.43 -11.86 6.08
N ALA A 35 -9.40 -11.54 5.23
CA ALA A 35 -9.20 -10.74 4.02
C ALA A 35 -9.11 -9.23 4.31
N GLU A 36 -9.73 -8.75 5.40
CA GLU A 36 -9.77 -7.30 5.74
C GLU A 36 -8.38 -6.67 5.88
N ASN A 37 -7.52 -7.29 6.69
CA ASN A 37 -6.17 -6.78 6.97
C ASN A 37 -5.32 -6.69 5.68
N PRO A 38 -5.21 -7.76 4.87
CA PRO A 38 -4.48 -7.69 3.60
C PRO A 38 -5.04 -6.65 2.62
N ILE A 39 -6.36 -6.50 2.51
CA ILE A 39 -6.96 -5.44 1.67
C ILE A 39 -6.47 -4.06 2.12
N TYR A 40 -6.52 -3.78 3.43
CA TYR A 40 -6.06 -2.52 3.99
C TYR A 40 -4.57 -2.27 3.74
N TYR A 41 -3.71 -3.25 4.03
CA TYR A 41 -2.27 -3.09 3.86
C TYR A 41 -1.85 -3.03 2.38
N GLY A 42 -2.53 -3.75 1.50
CA GLY A 42 -2.33 -3.67 0.05
C GLY A 42 -2.58 -2.25 -0.47
N MET A 43 -3.71 -1.64 -0.07
CA MET A 43 -4.01 -0.24 -0.38
C MET A 43 -2.98 0.72 0.23
N PHE A 44 -2.56 0.48 1.48
CA PHE A 44 -1.55 1.30 2.13
C PHE A 44 -0.21 1.28 1.38
N TYR A 45 0.25 0.11 0.94
CA TYR A 45 1.52 -0.02 0.20
C TYR A 45 1.47 0.67 -1.16
N ILE A 46 0.38 0.52 -1.93
CA ILE A 46 0.28 1.16 -3.25
C ILE A 46 0.17 2.69 -3.14
N VAL A 47 -0.56 3.20 -2.15
CA VAL A 47 -0.63 4.64 -1.89
C VAL A 47 0.71 5.18 -1.38
N GLN A 48 1.45 4.41 -0.57
CA GLN A 48 2.82 4.78 -0.20
C GLN A 48 3.79 4.81 -1.39
N ALA A 49 3.63 3.92 -2.37
CA ALA A 49 4.43 3.94 -3.59
C ALA A 49 4.14 5.22 -4.41
N LEU A 50 2.86 5.59 -4.53
CA LEU A 50 2.41 6.80 -5.21
C LEU A 50 2.91 8.08 -4.51
N ALA A 51 2.78 8.15 -3.18
CA ALA A 51 3.32 9.21 -2.34
C ALA A 51 4.82 9.40 -2.56
N LEU A 52 5.58 8.30 -2.50
CA LEU A 52 7.02 8.35 -2.70
C LEU A 52 7.37 8.82 -4.10
N LYS A 53 6.65 8.37 -5.13
CA LYS A 53 6.81 8.88 -6.51
C LYS A 53 6.71 10.41 -6.54
N GLN A 54 5.77 10.99 -5.79
CA GLN A 54 5.59 12.44 -5.63
C GLN A 54 6.47 13.11 -4.56
N ASN A 55 7.55 12.46 -4.12
CA ASN A 55 8.47 12.97 -3.09
C ASN A 55 7.83 13.20 -1.71
N PHE A 56 6.69 12.56 -1.43
CA PHE A 56 6.07 12.54 -0.11
C PHE A 56 6.36 11.21 0.59
N THR A 57 6.75 11.27 1.86
CA THR A 57 6.98 10.08 2.68
C THR A 57 6.32 10.25 4.04
N THR A 58 5.65 9.18 4.48
CA THR A 58 5.15 9.07 5.85
C THR A 58 4.93 7.59 6.16
N SER A 59 5.15 7.21 7.40
CA SER A 59 4.76 5.90 7.94
C SER A 59 3.39 5.94 8.63
N ARG A 60 2.78 7.13 8.77
CA ARG A 60 1.51 7.32 9.48
C ARG A 60 0.33 7.18 8.51
N HIS A 61 -0.58 6.26 8.79
CA HIS A 61 -1.76 6.00 7.96
C HIS A 61 -2.64 7.24 7.74
N THR A 62 -2.94 7.98 8.82
CA THR A 62 -3.79 9.18 8.75
C THR A 62 -3.18 10.29 7.90
N GLN A 63 -1.86 10.47 7.96
CA GLN A 63 -1.16 11.45 7.13
C GLN A 63 -1.16 11.03 5.65
N LEU A 64 -0.96 9.73 5.37
CA LEU A 64 -0.98 9.24 4.00
C LEU A 64 -2.36 9.40 3.37
N LEU A 65 -3.42 9.09 4.11
CA LEU A 65 -4.80 9.27 3.66
C LEU A 65 -5.13 10.76 3.45
N GLY A 66 -4.74 11.62 4.40
CA GLY A 66 -4.92 13.08 4.26
C GLY A 66 -4.17 13.64 3.05
N TRP A 67 -2.95 13.17 2.82
CA TRP A 67 -2.17 13.50 1.63
C TRP A 67 -2.87 13.02 0.35
N LEU A 68 -3.35 11.78 0.29
CA LEU A 68 -4.05 11.25 -0.88
C LEU A 68 -5.28 12.10 -1.22
N ASN A 69 -6.12 12.38 -0.22
CA ASN A 69 -7.33 13.19 -0.37
C ASN A 69 -7.03 14.64 -0.78
N LYS A 70 -5.88 15.20 -0.38
CA LYS A 70 -5.51 16.56 -0.78
C LYS A 70 -5.07 16.63 -2.25
N ASN A 71 -4.47 15.58 -2.79
CA ASN A 71 -3.82 15.61 -4.10
C ASN A 71 -4.67 15.01 -5.25
N PHE A 72 -5.70 14.22 -4.94
CA PHE A 72 -6.45 13.44 -5.94
C PHE A 72 -7.98 13.46 -5.75
N ARG A 73 -8.51 14.44 -5.02
CA ARG A 73 -9.95 14.60 -4.76
C ARG A 73 -10.56 15.71 -5.60
#